data_AF-A0AAQ1KFS1-F1
#
_entry.id   AF-A0AAQ1KFS1-F1
#
_cell.length_a   1.000
_cell.length_b   1.000
_cell.length_c   1.000
_cell.angle_alpha   90.00
_cell.angle_beta   90.00
_cell.angle_gamma   90.00
#
_symmetry.space_group_name_H-M   'P 1'
#
loop_
_entity.id
_entity.type
_entity.pdbx_description
1 polymer ?
#
loop_
_entity_poly.entity_id
_entity_poly.type
_entity_poly.pdbx_seq_one_letter_code
_entity_poly.pdbx_strand_id
1 'polypeptide(L)'
;MQCPKCEYVAEPGEAKVEGQCPNCEVFYHKVRRPAGEQVATDVRTARYGTKRNLAFALIAVLLFSGAFFYGFKQYAYYQLVKNVEAVVRNTNGQLAELLDKRAGRTNADFLRIYQGRLDELDRLVAQALAIDDSTNPGVSTAAADYVRASQEFIRIFSDELQGRLLLSGEQASFQIASKFLDTEEGERFAALSDAEVSALYSGNLEQISAANGFDERLAQLKRGSELEALGKKRIAYLQAKNSLERAKARHEEAILALGKAGESIGRAGGKLEARIGRKLPIQAWSLNP
;
A
#
# COMPACT_ATOMS: atom_id res chain seq x y z
N MET A 1 54.32 -23.00 24.05
CA MET A 1 53.73 -21.72 23.60
C MET A 1 52.38 -21.58 24.26
N GLN A 2 52.21 -20.54 25.07
CA GLN A 2 50.98 -20.30 25.81
C GLN A 2 50.03 -19.44 24.96
N CYS A 3 48.74 -19.79 24.92
CA CYS A 3 47.73 -18.99 24.22
C CYS A 3 47.55 -17.64 24.95
N PRO A 4 47.71 -16.48 24.30
CA PRO A 4 47.62 -15.19 24.97
C PRO A 4 46.19 -14.80 25.38
N LYS A 5 45.16 -15.53 24.92
CA LYS A 5 43.76 -15.24 25.24
C LYS A 5 43.22 -16.10 26.39
N CYS A 6 43.60 -17.37 26.47
CA CYS A 6 43.07 -18.30 27.46
C CYS A 6 44.16 -19.00 28.29
N GLU A 7 45.41 -18.55 28.16
CA GLU A 7 46.57 -19.05 28.91
C GLU A 7 46.85 -20.55 28.76
N TYR A 8 46.21 -21.21 27.78
CA TYR A 8 46.38 -22.62 27.49
C TYR A 8 47.82 -22.95 27.09
N VAL A 9 48.41 -23.96 27.73
CA VAL A 9 49.77 -24.47 27.44
C VAL A 9 49.63 -25.86 26.84
N ALA A 10 50.00 -26.02 25.56
CA ALA A 10 49.93 -27.31 24.89
C ALA A 10 51.00 -28.29 25.39
N GLU A 11 50.61 -29.54 25.63
CA GLU A 11 51.51 -30.63 26.02
C GLU A 11 52.33 -31.17 24.83
N PRO A 12 53.50 -31.79 25.06
CA PRO A 12 54.30 -32.39 24.00
C PRO A 12 53.58 -33.60 23.40
N GLY A 13 53.10 -33.49 22.15
CA GLY A 13 52.45 -34.59 21.41
C GLY A 13 51.05 -34.29 20.89
N GLU A 14 50.43 -33.19 21.29
CA GLU A 14 49.13 -32.78 20.74
C GLU A 14 49.24 -32.39 19.26
N ALA A 15 48.37 -32.99 18.42
CA ALA A 15 48.24 -32.66 17.01
C ALA A 15 47.75 -31.22 16.85
N LYS A 16 48.59 -30.33 16.33
CA LYS A 16 48.25 -28.92 16.10
C LYS A 16 47.83 -28.71 14.66
N VAL A 17 46.62 -28.20 14.44
CA VAL A 17 46.27 -27.52 13.19
C VAL A 17 47.03 -26.19 13.21
N GLU A 18 47.90 -25.96 12.22
CA GLU A 18 48.81 -24.82 12.22
C GLU A 18 48.06 -23.49 12.39
N GLY A 19 48.36 -22.80 13.50
CA GLY A 19 47.89 -21.44 13.72
C GLY A 19 46.52 -21.31 14.38
N GLN A 20 45.94 -22.34 15.00
CA GLN A 20 44.71 -22.22 15.79
C GLN A 20 44.91 -22.75 17.22
N CYS A 21 44.40 -22.06 18.23
CA CYS A 21 44.37 -22.60 19.60
C CYS A 21 43.23 -23.61 19.73
N PRO A 22 43.49 -24.84 20.23
CA PRO A 22 42.46 -25.88 20.31
C PRO A 22 41.36 -25.58 21.35
N ASN A 23 41.65 -24.75 22.37
CA ASN A 23 40.68 -24.49 23.45
C ASN A 23 39.73 -23.31 23.15
N CYS A 24 40.19 -22.31 22.41
CA CYS A 24 39.37 -21.10 22.14
C CYS A 24 39.20 -20.80 20.66
N GLU A 25 39.68 -21.70 19.78
CA GLU A 25 39.57 -21.65 18.32
C GLU A 25 40.09 -20.37 17.65
N VAL A 26 40.84 -19.54 18.37
CA VAL A 26 41.42 -18.30 17.85
C VAL A 26 42.61 -18.61 16.96
N PHE A 27 42.63 -17.99 15.78
CA PHE A 27 43.72 -18.09 14.82
C PHE A 27 44.86 -17.11 15.17
N TYR A 28 46.08 -17.64 15.27
CA TYR A 28 47.32 -16.89 15.48
C TYR A 28 48.21 -17.06 14.24
N HIS A 29 48.23 -16.05 13.38
CA HIS A 29 49.16 -16.03 12.25
C HIS A 29 50.58 -15.69 12.74
N LYS A 30 51.53 -16.59 12.51
CA LYS A 30 52.96 -16.28 12.67
C LYS A 30 53.35 -15.25 11.60
N VAL A 31 53.53 -13.99 12.00
CA VAL A 31 54.19 -13.00 11.15
C VAL A 31 55.64 -13.47 10.99
N ARG A 32 55.99 -14.02 9.82
CA ARG A 32 57.39 -14.28 9.45
C ARG A 32 58.11 -12.93 9.40
N ARG A 33 59.02 -12.68 10.34
CA ARG A 33 60.01 -11.61 10.20
C ARG A 33 60.92 -11.97 9.02
N PRO A 34 61.07 -11.13 7.99
CA PRO A 34 62.05 -11.39 6.94
C PRO A 34 63.45 -11.37 7.55
N ALA A 35 64.19 -12.44 7.29
CA ALA A 35 65.58 -12.58 7.67
C ALA A 35 66.45 -11.71 6.76
N GLY A 36 67.24 -10.82 7.37
CA GLY A 36 68.49 -10.32 6.81
C GLY A 36 68.37 -9.32 5.66
N GLU A 37 68.36 -8.04 6.00
CA GLU A 37 69.25 -7.11 5.29
C GLU A 37 69.84 -6.15 6.32
N GLN A 38 71.12 -6.37 6.64
CA GLN A 38 71.94 -5.42 7.36
C GLN A 38 72.07 -4.16 6.49
N VAL A 39 71.18 -3.19 6.67
CA VAL A 39 71.48 -1.83 6.25
C VAL A 39 72.30 -1.22 7.37
N ALA A 40 73.61 -1.22 7.17
CA ALA A 40 74.56 -0.43 7.92
C ALA A 40 73.98 0.97 8.15
N THR A 41 73.92 1.36 9.42
CA THR A 41 73.81 2.76 9.85
C THR A 41 75.10 3.47 9.48
N ASP A 42 75.29 3.77 8.19
CA ASP A 42 76.11 4.90 7.79
C ASP A 42 75.19 6.13 7.78
N VAL A 43 75.20 6.86 8.90
CA VAL A 43 74.60 8.18 9.02
C VAL A 43 75.45 9.15 8.19
N ARG A 44 75.37 9.01 6.86
CA ARG A 44 75.80 10.04 5.93
C ARG A 44 74.62 10.95 5.66
N THR A 45 74.74 12.14 6.22
CA THR A 45 73.94 13.33 5.94
C THR A 45 73.67 13.52 4.44
N ALA A 46 72.56 12.98 3.94
CA ALA A 46 71.94 13.41 2.70
C ALA A 46 71.07 14.62 3.00
N ARG A 47 71.73 15.78 3.08
CA ARG A 47 71.13 17.10 3.23
C ARG A 47 70.46 17.54 1.92
N TYR A 48 69.55 16.74 1.35
CA TYR A 48 68.74 17.13 0.19
C TYR A 48 67.39 16.41 0.21
N GLY A 49 66.28 17.14 0.41
CA GLY A 49 64.95 16.69 -0.03
C GLY A 49 63.81 16.55 0.99
N THR A 50 63.84 17.20 2.16
CA THR A 50 62.72 17.18 3.13
C THR A 50 61.37 17.66 2.58
N LYS A 51 61.37 18.51 1.53
CA LYS A 51 60.13 18.99 0.89
C LYS A 51 59.45 17.92 0.02
N ARG A 52 60.20 16.97 -0.55
CA ARG A 52 59.65 15.94 -1.45
C ARG A 52 58.96 14.83 -0.66
N ASN A 53 59.54 14.40 0.46
CA ASN A 53 58.95 13.35 1.31
C ASN A 53 57.69 13.82 2.05
N LEU A 54 57.62 15.10 2.43
CA LEU A 54 56.39 15.70 2.99
C LEU A 54 55.26 15.74 1.94
N ALA A 55 55.58 16.08 0.69
CA ALA A 55 54.60 16.10 -0.40
C ALA A 55 54.06 14.70 -0.73
N PHE A 56 54.92 13.68 -0.79
CA PHE A 56 54.48 12.29 -0.96
C PHE A 56 53.64 11.78 0.23
N ALA A 57 54.00 12.15 1.46
CA ALA A 57 53.19 11.82 2.64
C ALA A 57 51.82 12.51 2.62
N LEU A 58 51.74 13.79 2.21
CA LEU A 58 50.48 14.51 2.04
C LEU A 58 49.59 13.89 0.95
N ILE A 59 50.19 13.53 -0.20
CA ILE A 59 49.45 12.85 -1.29
C ILE A 59 48.94 11.48 -0.81
N ALA A 60 49.77 10.70 -0.11
CA ALA A 60 49.34 9.43 0.45
C ALA A 60 48.19 9.62 1.46
N VAL A 61 48.30 10.57 2.39
CA VAL A 61 47.23 10.87 3.36
C VAL A 61 45.96 11.34 2.64
N LEU A 62 46.05 12.18 1.60
CA LEU A 62 44.91 12.62 0.78
C LEU A 62 44.25 11.46 0.02
N LEU A 63 45.05 10.54 -0.54
CA LEU A 63 44.53 9.37 -1.24
C LEU A 63 43.88 8.37 -0.28
N PHE A 64 44.49 8.10 0.88
CA PHE A 64 43.93 7.20 1.89
C PHE A 64 42.67 7.78 2.53
N SER A 65 42.67 9.07 2.88
CA SER A 65 41.47 9.75 3.39
C SER A 65 40.37 9.87 2.34
N GLY A 66 40.72 10.13 1.09
CA GLY A 66 39.77 10.13 -0.03
C GLY A 66 39.14 8.77 -0.28
N ALA A 67 39.95 7.69 -0.32
CA ALA A 67 39.46 6.32 -0.49
C ALA A 67 38.60 5.85 0.71
N PHE A 68 38.99 6.21 1.93
CA PHE A 68 38.21 5.91 3.14
C PHE A 68 36.88 6.66 3.16
N PHE A 69 36.87 7.94 2.80
CA PHE A 69 35.66 8.75 2.70
C PHE A 69 34.71 8.24 1.61
N TYR A 70 35.25 7.79 0.47
CA TYR A 70 34.48 7.19 -0.61
C TYR A 70 33.87 5.85 -0.18
N GLY A 71 34.64 4.99 0.48
CA GLY A 71 34.17 3.71 1.01
C GLY A 71 33.06 3.88 2.05
N PHE A 72 33.19 4.87 2.95
CA PHE A 72 32.17 5.17 3.94
C PHE A 72 30.87 5.71 3.31
N LYS A 73 30.97 6.62 2.34
CA LYS A 73 29.81 7.12 1.59
C LYS A 73 29.10 6.01 0.83
N GLN A 74 29.85 5.11 0.21
CA GLN A 74 29.28 3.99 -0.54
C GLN A 74 28.57 2.99 0.38
N TYR A 75 29.12 2.76 1.59
CA TYR A 75 28.45 1.97 2.62
C TYR A 75 27.18 2.63 3.13
N ALA A 76 27.21 3.92 3.45
CA ALA A 76 26.03 4.68 3.90
C ALA A 76 24.94 4.70 2.82
N TYR A 77 25.31 4.88 1.54
CA TYR A 77 24.39 4.76 0.41
C TYR A 77 23.76 3.37 0.31
N TYR A 78 24.56 2.31 0.48
CA TYR A 78 24.05 0.94 0.46
C TYR A 78 23.05 0.68 1.60
N GLN A 79 23.29 1.24 2.79
CA GLN A 79 22.34 1.16 3.90
C GLN A 79 21.06 1.95 3.65
N LEU A 80 21.15 3.14 3.04
CA LEU A 80 19.99 3.90 2.58
C LEU A 80 19.11 3.06 1.66
N VAL A 81 19.70 2.46 0.60
CA VAL A 81 18.95 1.62 -0.35
C VAL A 81 18.29 0.44 0.34
N LYS A 82 18.98 -0.24 1.27
CA LYS A 82 18.41 -1.35 2.05
C LYS A 82 17.21 -0.94 2.89
N ASN A 83 17.29 0.21 3.57
CA ASN A 83 16.19 0.70 4.40
C ASN A 83 14.96 1.03 3.55
N VAL A 84 15.17 1.64 2.38
CA VAL A 84 14.07 1.91 1.45
C VAL A 84 13.49 0.62 0.89
N GLU A 85 14.31 -0.34 0.47
CA GLU A 85 13.82 -1.64 -0.01
C GLU A 85 12.98 -2.36 1.05
N ALA A 86 13.35 -2.28 2.33
CA ALA A 86 12.57 -2.84 3.43
C ALA A 86 11.20 -2.16 3.57
N VAL A 87 11.14 -0.83 3.51
CA VAL A 87 9.86 -0.08 3.54
C VAL A 87 8.98 -0.46 2.36
N VAL A 88 9.53 -0.54 1.14
CA VAL A 88 8.77 -0.91 -0.06
C VAL A 88 8.24 -2.34 0.04
N ARG A 89 9.07 -3.29 0.47
CA ARG A 89 8.63 -4.69 0.65
C ARG A 89 7.56 -4.81 1.71
N ASN A 90 7.71 -4.14 2.84
CA ASN A 90 6.70 -4.14 3.90
C ASN A 90 5.38 -3.55 3.40
N THR A 91 5.44 -2.42 2.70
CA THR A 91 4.28 -1.76 2.09
C THR A 91 3.56 -2.68 1.10
N ASN A 92 4.30 -3.34 0.21
CA ASN A 92 3.72 -4.30 -0.72
C ASN A 92 3.16 -5.53 -0.02
N GLY A 93 3.79 -5.99 1.06
CA GLY A 93 3.25 -7.06 1.90
C GLY A 93 1.87 -6.70 2.48
N GLN A 94 1.71 -5.46 2.97
CA GLN A 94 0.42 -4.99 3.49
C GLN A 94 -0.65 -4.93 2.41
N LEU A 95 -0.30 -4.45 1.21
CA LEU A 95 -1.21 -4.39 0.07
C LEU A 95 -1.59 -5.78 -0.44
N ALA A 96 -0.60 -6.67 -0.64
CA ALA A 96 -0.82 -8.04 -1.09
C ALA A 96 -1.73 -8.79 -0.11
N GLU A 97 -1.45 -8.68 1.19
CA GLU A 97 -2.23 -9.37 2.21
C GLU A 97 -3.69 -8.87 2.26
N LEU A 98 -3.93 -7.58 2.06
CA LEU A 98 -5.27 -7.01 1.99
C LEU A 98 -6.04 -7.53 0.75
N LEU A 99 -5.37 -7.64 -0.39
CA LEU A 99 -5.98 -8.05 -1.66
C LEU A 99 -6.17 -9.57 -1.77
N ASP A 100 -5.17 -10.38 -1.41
CA ASP A 100 -5.24 -11.85 -1.43
C ASP A 100 -6.27 -12.36 -0.41
N LYS A 101 -6.37 -11.74 0.76
CA LYS A 101 -7.34 -12.14 1.81
C LYS A 101 -8.79 -11.76 1.49
N ARG A 102 -9.06 -11.04 0.40
CA ARG A 102 -10.43 -10.82 -0.10
C ARG A 102 -11.10 -12.13 -0.52
N ALA A 103 -10.34 -13.11 -1.01
CA ALA A 103 -10.89 -14.39 -1.44
C ALA A 103 -11.51 -15.16 -0.25
N GLY A 104 -12.85 -15.21 -0.19
CA GLY A 104 -13.59 -16.03 0.75
C GLY A 104 -13.92 -15.41 2.12
N ARG A 105 -13.77 -14.10 2.32
CA ARG A 105 -14.13 -13.42 3.58
C ARG A 105 -15.43 -12.62 3.49
N THR A 106 -16.07 -12.44 4.64
CA THR A 106 -17.18 -11.49 4.79
C THR A 106 -16.67 -10.05 4.71
N ASN A 107 -17.51 -9.12 4.24
CA ASN A 107 -17.11 -7.72 4.15
C ASN A 107 -16.84 -7.07 5.52
N ALA A 108 -17.48 -7.56 6.60
CA ALA A 108 -17.20 -7.11 7.96
C ALA A 108 -15.79 -7.49 8.42
N ASP A 109 -15.34 -8.71 8.11
CA ASP A 109 -13.97 -9.15 8.42
C ASP A 109 -12.93 -8.36 7.62
N PHE A 110 -13.25 -8.02 6.37
CA PHE A 110 -12.39 -7.17 5.55
C PHE A 110 -12.19 -5.78 6.19
N LEU A 111 -13.28 -5.11 6.59
CA LEU A 111 -13.22 -3.77 7.19
C LEU A 111 -12.43 -3.73 8.50
N ARG A 112 -12.47 -4.81 9.29
CA ARG A 112 -11.68 -4.95 10.52
C ARG A 112 -10.18 -5.04 10.25
N ILE A 113 -9.78 -5.77 9.20
CA ILE A 113 -8.37 -5.91 8.81
C ILE A 113 -7.85 -4.62 8.18
N TYR A 114 -8.69 -3.96 7.39
CA TYR A 114 -8.40 -2.68 6.75
C TYR A 114 -7.88 -1.62 7.74
N GLN A 115 -8.53 -1.45 8.90
CA GLN A 115 -8.09 -0.47 9.90
C GLN A 115 -6.68 -0.76 10.42
N GLY A 116 -6.38 -2.03 10.76
CA GLY A 116 -5.04 -2.41 11.20
C GLY A 116 -3.97 -2.19 10.13
N ARG A 117 -4.32 -2.32 8.84
CA ARG A 117 -3.40 -2.07 7.72
C ARG A 117 -3.09 -0.59 7.55
N LEU A 118 -4.05 0.30 7.78
CA LEU A 118 -3.80 1.74 7.77
C LEU A 118 -2.83 2.15 8.88
N ASP A 119 -3.03 1.66 10.10
CA ASP A 119 -2.14 1.95 11.24
C ASP A 119 -0.70 1.46 10.97
N GLU A 120 -0.56 0.27 10.36
CA GLU A 120 0.76 -0.26 9.98
C GLU A 120 1.42 0.58 8.89
N LEU A 121 0.65 1.08 7.92
CA LEU A 121 1.18 1.99 6.91
C LEU A 121 1.55 3.36 7.49
N ASP A 122 0.82 3.88 8.48
CA ASP A 122 1.18 5.14 9.16
C ASP A 122 2.54 5.00 9.86
N ARG A 123 2.78 3.84 10.48
CA ARG A 123 4.10 3.49 11.03
C ARG A 123 5.17 3.42 9.95
N LEU A 124 4.86 2.86 8.77
CA LEU A 124 5.79 2.80 7.64
C LEU A 124 6.08 4.19 7.05
N VAL A 125 5.12 5.11 7.03
CA VAL A 125 5.37 6.52 6.66
C VAL A 125 6.36 7.15 7.62
N ALA A 126 6.16 6.99 8.94
CA ALA A 126 7.09 7.51 9.94
C ALA A 126 8.49 6.88 9.81
N GLN A 127 8.57 5.57 9.56
CA GLN A 127 9.84 4.88 9.29
C GLN A 127 10.53 5.40 8.03
N ALA A 128 9.78 5.64 6.95
CA ALA A 128 10.32 6.18 5.69
C ALA A 128 10.89 7.59 5.87
N LEU A 129 10.21 8.45 6.63
CA LEU A 129 10.69 9.81 6.95
C LEU A 129 11.88 9.81 7.90
N ALA A 130 12.04 8.77 8.73
CA ALA A 130 13.17 8.62 9.64
C ALA A 130 14.43 8.06 8.97
N ILE A 131 14.38 7.70 7.68
CA ILE A 131 15.55 7.24 6.93
C ILE A 131 16.55 8.39 6.80
N ASP A 132 17.78 8.18 7.26
CA ASP A 132 18.90 9.09 7.00
C ASP A 132 19.23 9.09 5.50
N ASP A 133 18.87 10.19 4.84
CA ASP A 133 19.07 10.40 3.41
C ASP A 133 20.18 11.42 3.11
N SER A 134 21.08 11.67 4.07
CA SER A 134 22.21 12.61 3.92
C SER A 134 23.10 12.32 2.69
N THR A 135 23.20 11.06 2.28
CA THR A 135 23.94 10.65 1.08
C THR A 135 23.18 10.85 -0.24
N ASN A 136 21.85 10.95 -0.21
CA ASN A 136 20.99 11.20 -1.37
C ASN A 136 19.68 11.89 -0.92
N PRO A 137 19.70 13.23 -0.76
CA PRO A 137 18.60 13.97 -0.15
C PRO A 137 17.28 13.84 -0.92
N GLY A 138 16.18 13.69 -0.18
CA GLY A 138 14.83 13.56 -0.71
C GLY A 138 14.42 12.13 -1.06
N VAL A 139 15.24 11.13 -0.74
CA VAL A 139 14.86 9.71 -0.82
C VAL A 139 13.85 9.36 0.28
N SER A 140 14.03 9.89 1.49
CA SER A 140 13.13 9.68 2.64
C SER A 140 11.69 10.15 2.33
N THR A 141 11.56 11.35 1.76
CA THR A 141 10.27 11.92 1.37
C THR A 141 9.64 11.18 0.21
N ALA A 142 10.42 10.80 -0.81
CA ALA A 142 9.92 9.98 -1.92
C ALA A 142 9.43 8.60 -1.45
N ALA A 143 10.11 7.99 -0.47
CA ALA A 143 9.68 6.73 0.13
C ALA A 143 8.38 6.92 0.92
N ALA A 144 8.28 7.99 1.71
CA ALA A 144 7.06 8.32 2.44
C ALA A 144 5.86 8.58 1.51
N ASP A 145 6.08 9.28 0.38
CA ASP A 145 5.05 9.55 -0.61
C ASP A 145 4.55 8.27 -1.29
N TYR A 146 5.43 7.31 -1.53
CA TYR A 146 5.04 5.98 -2.00
C TYR A 146 4.12 5.28 -0.99
N VAL A 147 4.48 5.26 0.29
CA VAL A 147 3.64 4.65 1.35
C VAL A 147 2.30 5.37 1.48
N ARG A 148 2.27 6.71 1.39
CA ARG A 148 1.02 7.50 1.41
C ARG A 148 0.13 7.20 0.21
N ALA A 149 0.70 7.05 -0.98
CA ALA A 149 -0.06 6.64 -2.16
C ALA A 149 -0.67 5.24 -1.96
N SER A 150 0.05 4.33 -1.31
CA SER A 150 -0.47 3.02 -0.92
C SER A 150 -1.59 3.09 0.12
N GLN A 151 -1.49 3.97 1.11
CA GLN A 151 -2.58 4.22 2.07
C GLN A 151 -3.85 4.70 1.38
N GLU A 152 -3.72 5.66 0.47
CA GLU A 152 -4.86 6.22 -0.25
C GLU A 152 -5.55 5.19 -1.13
N PHE A 153 -4.77 4.32 -1.80
CA PHE A 153 -5.32 3.19 -2.52
C PHE A 153 -6.14 2.26 -1.61
N ILE A 154 -5.66 1.94 -0.41
CA ILE A 154 -6.37 1.09 0.54
C ILE A 154 -7.68 1.76 1.00
N ARG A 155 -7.70 3.08 1.24
CA ARG A 155 -8.92 3.83 1.58
C ARG A 155 -9.96 3.73 0.46
N ILE A 156 -9.56 4.06 -0.76
CA ILE A 156 -10.45 4.02 -1.92
C ILE A 156 -10.93 2.59 -2.21
N PHE A 157 -10.07 1.59 -1.98
CA PHE A 157 -10.46 0.18 -2.12
C PHE A 157 -11.53 -0.23 -1.10
N SER A 158 -11.44 0.24 0.15
CA SER A 158 -12.50 0.05 1.15
C SER A 158 -13.81 0.70 0.69
N ASP A 159 -13.75 1.91 0.13
CA ASP A 159 -14.94 2.61 -0.38
C ASP A 159 -15.58 1.87 -1.55
N GLU A 160 -14.78 1.28 -2.47
CA GLU A 160 -15.28 0.41 -3.54
C GLU A 160 -16.04 -0.79 -2.99
N LEU A 161 -15.50 -1.44 -1.95
CA LEU A 161 -16.14 -2.60 -1.33
C LEU A 161 -17.45 -2.25 -0.63
N GLN A 162 -17.48 -1.13 0.09
CA GLN A 162 -18.71 -0.61 0.69
C GLN A 162 -19.73 -0.24 -0.40
N GLY A 163 -19.29 0.35 -1.50
CA GLY A 163 -20.12 0.65 -2.67
C GLY A 163 -20.70 -0.61 -3.32
N ARG A 164 -19.90 -1.68 -3.45
CA ARG A 164 -20.34 -2.97 -3.98
C ARG A 164 -21.38 -3.64 -3.08
N LEU A 165 -21.19 -3.56 -1.76
CA LEU A 165 -22.16 -4.01 -0.76
C LEU A 165 -23.50 -3.30 -0.91
N LEU A 166 -23.46 -1.96 -0.97
CA LEU A 166 -24.64 -1.13 -1.17
C LEU A 166 -25.33 -1.51 -2.48
N LEU A 167 -24.57 -1.61 -3.58
CA LEU A 167 -25.10 -2.00 -4.88
C LEU A 167 -25.79 -3.37 -4.84
N SER A 168 -25.21 -4.37 -4.17
CA SER A 168 -25.83 -5.69 -4.01
C SER A 168 -27.13 -5.62 -3.21
N GLY A 169 -27.18 -4.81 -2.15
CA GLY A 169 -28.39 -4.59 -1.36
C GLY A 169 -29.48 -3.90 -2.17
N GLU A 170 -29.14 -2.84 -2.91
CA GLU A 170 -30.07 -2.13 -3.79
C GLU A 170 -30.56 -3.00 -4.95
N GLN A 171 -29.70 -3.88 -5.50
CA GLN A 171 -30.11 -4.88 -6.50
C GLN A 171 -31.14 -5.85 -5.93
N ALA A 172 -30.94 -6.36 -4.71
CA ALA A 172 -31.91 -7.25 -4.06
C ALA A 172 -33.24 -6.54 -3.80
N SER A 173 -33.20 -5.30 -3.29
CA SER A 173 -34.39 -4.46 -3.09
C SER A 173 -35.12 -4.19 -4.41
N PHE A 174 -34.39 -3.87 -5.47
CA PHE A 174 -34.96 -3.68 -6.80
C PHE A 174 -35.57 -4.96 -7.36
N GLN A 175 -34.94 -6.13 -7.21
CA GLN A 175 -35.50 -7.41 -7.63
C GLN A 175 -36.80 -7.75 -6.88
N ILE A 176 -36.85 -7.49 -5.57
CA ILE A 176 -38.08 -7.67 -4.79
C ILE A 176 -39.16 -6.71 -5.29
N ALA A 177 -38.82 -5.44 -5.49
CA ALA A 177 -39.74 -4.45 -6.02
C ALA A 177 -40.13 -4.71 -7.48
N SER A 178 -39.32 -5.37 -8.31
CA SER A 178 -39.67 -5.61 -9.71
C SER A 178 -40.57 -6.84 -9.88
N LYS A 179 -40.57 -7.80 -8.94
CA LYS A 179 -41.38 -9.03 -9.03
C LYS A 179 -42.88 -8.79 -9.20
N PHE A 180 -43.42 -7.68 -8.71
CA PHE A 180 -44.86 -7.41 -8.94
C PHE A 180 -45.14 -7.02 -10.39
N LEU A 181 -44.16 -6.58 -11.18
CA LEU A 181 -44.35 -6.22 -12.58
C LEU A 181 -44.74 -7.44 -13.44
N ASP A 182 -44.35 -8.65 -13.02
CA ASP A 182 -44.67 -9.91 -13.70
C ASP A 182 -46.07 -10.46 -13.33
N THR A 183 -46.89 -9.68 -12.62
CA THR A 183 -48.24 -10.07 -12.20
C THR A 183 -49.30 -9.26 -12.93
N GLU A 184 -50.57 -9.70 -12.89
CA GLU A 184 -51.70 -8.89 -13.41
C GLU A 184 -51.74 -7.48 -12.79
N GLU A 185 -51.34 -7.34 -11.52
CA GLU A 185 -51.23 -6.02 -10.87
C GLU A 185 -50.12 -5.18 -11.50
N GLY A 186 -49.05 -5.80 -11.99
CA GLY A 186 -47.95 -5.20 -12.74
C GLY A 186 -48.36 -4.68 -14.12
N GLU A 187 -49.23 -5.40 -14.83
CA GLU A 187 -49.80 -4.93 -16.10
C GLU A 187 -50.72 -3.72 -15.87
N ARG A 188 -51.59 -3.79 -14.85
CA ARG A 188 -52.45 -2.65 -14.46
C ARG A 188 -51.62 -1.44 -14.02
N PHE A 189 -50.51 -1.69 -13.35
CA PHE A 189 -49.53 -0.68 -12.98
C PHE A 189 -48.87 0.00 -14.20
N ALA A 190 -48.50 -0.79 -15.22
CA ALA A 190 -47.85 -0.28 -16.44
C ALA A 190 -48.80 0.58 -17.27
N ALA A 191 -50.11 0.34 -17.15
CA ALA A 191 -51.16 1.12 -17.79
C ALA A 191 -51.43 2.48 -17.12
N LEU A 192 -50.90 2.74 -15.91
CA LEU A 192 -51.10 4.02 -15.22
C LEU A 192 -50.27 5.14 -15.87
N SER A 193 -50.91 6.27 -16.15
CA SER A 193 -50.25 7.49 -16.61
C SER A 193 -49.54 8.22 -15.46
N ASP A 194 -48.52 9.03 -15.76
CA ASP A 194 -47.81 9.83 -14.75
C ASP A 194 -48.72 10.83 -14.03
N ALA A 195 -49.79 11.29 -14.70
CA ALA A 195 -50.80 12.17 -14.12
C ALA A 195 -51.63 11.47 -13.02
N GLU A 196 -52.03 10.22 -13.24
CA GLU A 196 -52.76 9.41 -12.26
C GLU A 196 -51.90 9.12 -11.03
N VAL A 197 -50.60 8.89 -11.23
CA VAL A 197 -49.63 8.67 -10.14
C VAL A 197 -49.41 9.95 -9.34
N SER A 198 -49.37 11.11 -9.99
CA SER A 198 -49.24 12.42 -9.34
C SER A 198 -50.50 12.81 -8.55
N ALA A 199 -51.69 12.46 -9.07
CA ALA A 199 -52.97 12.66 -8.37
C ALA A 199 -53.06 11.82 -7.08
N LEU A 200 -52.52 10.60 -7.08
CA LEU A 200 -52.40 9.75 -5.88
C LEU A 200 -51.44 10.33 -4.85
N TYR A 201 -50.39 11.02 -5.29
CA TYR A 201 -49.39 11.66 -4.42
C TYR A 201 -49.93 12.91 -3.70
N SER A 202 -50.83 13.64 -4.35
CA SER A 202 -51.37 14.91 -3.86
C SER A 202 -52.63 14.74 -2.99
N GLY A 203 -53.12 13.50 -2.81
CA GLY A 203 -54.35 13.23 -2.05
C GLY A 203 -55.63 13.74 -2.74
N ASN A 204 -55.56 14.16 -4.00
CA ASN A 204 -56.66 14.79 -4.74
C ASN A 204 -57.62 13.79 -5.41
N LEU A 205 -57.78 12.58 -4.86
CA LEU A 205 -58.73 11.59 -5.36
C LEU A 205 -60.19 12.10 -5.33
N GLU A 206 -60.50 13.06 -4.44
CA GLU A 206 -61.83 13.68 -4.35
C GLU A 206 -62.25 14.42 -5.64
N GLN A 207 -61.31 14.97 -6.41
CA GLN A 207 -61.62 15.63 -7.69
C GLN A 207 -62.06 14.64 -8.78
N ILE A 208 -61.71 13.36 -8.67
CA ILE A 208 -62.13 12.31 -9.62
C ILE A 208 -63.56 11.83 -9.28
N SER A 209 -64.01 12.00 -8.02
CA SER A 209 -65.25 11.42 -7.48
C SER A 209 -66.50 12.31 -7.57
N ALA A 210 -66.33 13.62 -7.80
CA ALA A 210 -67.40 14.59 -7.60
C ALA A 210 -68.50 14.59 -8.69
N ALA A 211 -68.32 13.88 -9.81
CA ALA A 211 -69.18 14.03 -10.99
C ALA A 211 -70.37 13.05 -11.13
N ASN A 212 -70.38 11.90 -10.43
CA ASN A 212 -71.26 10.77 -10.81
C ASN A 212 -72.14 10.21 -9.66
N GLY A 213 -73.14 9.36 -10.00
CA GLY A 213 -74.16 8.78 -9.10
C GLY A 213 -73.63 7.76 -8.08
N PHE A 214 -74.48 7.28 -7.14
CA PHE A 214 -74.03 6.48 -5.97
C PHE A 214 -73.29 5.18 -6.33
N ASP A 215 -73.75 4.43 -7.33
CA ASP A 215 -73.08 3.21 -7.80
C ASP A 215 -71.75 3.50 -8.52
N GLU A 216 -71.68 4.60 -9.28
CA GLU A 216 -70.44 5.08 -9.90
C GLU A 216 -69.45 5.62 -8.85
N ARG A 217 -69.92 6.25 -7.78
CA ARG A 217 -69.07 6.66 -6.64
C ARG A 217 -68.51 5.46 -5.90
N LEU A 218 -69.30 4.40 -5.71
CA LEU A 218 -68.82 3.17 -5.07
C LEU A 218 -67.79 2.44 -5.95
N ALA A 219 -68.01 2.41 -7.27
CA ALA A 219 -67.06 1.88 -8.24
C ALA A 219 -65.78 2.74 -8.32
N GLN A 220 -65.90 4.07 -8.25
CA GLN A 220 -64.78 5.01 -8.21
C GLN A 220 -63.99 4.93 -6.89
N LEU A 221 -64.64 4.71 -5.74
CA LEU A 221 -63.98 4.50 -4.46
C LEU A 221 -63.20 3.18 -4.43
N LYS A 222 -63.78 2.09 -4.96
CA LYS A 222 -63.06 0.81 -5.14
C LYS A 222 -61.86 0.99 -6.07
N ARG A 223 -62.05 1.63 -7.24
CA ARG A 223 -60.95 2.03 -8.13
C ARG A 223 -59.91 2.90 -7.41
N GLY A 224 -60.33 3.86 -6.60
CA GLY A 224 -59.45 4.76 -5.86
C GLY A 224 -58.56 4.01 -4.86
N SER A 225 -59.13 3.05 -4.13
CA SER A 225 -58.37 2.21 -3.20
C SER A 225 -57.40 1.24 -3.90
N GLU A 226 -57.80 0.69 -5.04
CA GLU A 226 -56.94 -0.16 -5.88
C GLU A 226 -55.81 0.68 -6.52
N LEU A 227 -56.13 1.89 -6.99
CA LEU A 227 -55.16 2.85 -7.52
C LEU A 227 -54.18 3.33 -6.45
N GLU A 228 -54.62 3.56 -5.21
CA GLU A 228 -53.75 3.93 -4.10
C GLU A 228 -52.76 2.80 -3.75
N ALA A 229 -53.24 1.55 -3.74
CA ALA A 229 -52.38 0.39 -3.53
C ALA A 229 -51.35 0.20 -4.67
N LEU A 230 -51.78 0.36 -5.92
CA LEU A 230 -50.91 0.31 -7.10
C LEU A 230 -49.92 1.48 -7.13
N GLY A 231 -50.36 2.68 -6.75
CA GLY A 231 -49.54 3.89 -6.63
C GLY A 231 -48.43 3.72 -5.61
N LYS A 232 -48.72 3.17 -4.42
CA LYS A 232 -47.70 2.85 -3.41
C LYS A 232 -46.65 1.87 -3.94
N LYS A 233 -47.07 0.83 -4.69
CA LYS A 233 -46.14 -0.09 -5.36
C LYS A 233 -45.27 0.63 -6.41
N ARG A 234 -45.82 1.62 -7.14
CA ARG A 234 -45.08 2.45 -8.12
C ARG A 234 -44.05 3.33 -7.50
N ILE A 235 -44.40 3.97 -6.40
CA ILE A 235 -43.48 4.79 -5.63
C ILE A 235 -42.33 3.92 -5.12
N ALA A 236 -42.62 2.76 -4.52
CA ALA A 236 -41.61 1.83 -4.04
C ALA A 236 -40.69 1.32 -5.17
N TYR A 237 -41.26 0.96 -6.33
CA TYR A 237 -40.48 0.56 -7.51
C TYR A 237 -39.56 1.68 -8.02
N LEU A 238 -40.09 2.89 -8.22
CA LEU A 238 -39.31 4.03 -8.72
C LEU A 238 -38.23 4.44 -7.71
N GLN A 239 -38.51 4.38 -6.40
CA GLN A 239 -37.52 4.62 -5.36
C GLN A 239 -36.41 3.58 -5.41
N ALA A 240 -36.74 2.29 -5.50
CA ALA A 240 -35.75 1.21 -5.61
C ALA A 240 -34.91 1.34 -6.89
N LYS A 241 -35.54 1.67 -8.02
CA LYS A 241 -34.87 1.91 -9.30
C LYS A 241 -33.88 3.09 -9.21
N ASN A 242 -34.35 4.25 -8.73
CA ASN A 242 -33.52 5.44 -8.59
C ASN A 242 -32.40 5.24 -7.56
N SER A 243 -32.63 4.42 -6.53
CA SER A 243 -31.61 4.03 -5.55
C SER A 243 -30.54 3.15 -6.18
N LEU A 244 -30.95 2.13 -6.95
CA LEU A 244 -30.06 1.27 -7.71
C LEU A 244 -29.21 2.05 -8.73
N GLU A 245 -29.80 2.97 -9.48
CA GLU A 245 -29.07 3.81 -10.45
C GLU A 245 -28.02 4.70 -9.76
N ARG A 246 -28.37 5.30 -8.61
CA ARG A 246 -27.40 6.07 -7.81
C ARG A 246 -26.29 5.19 -7.23
N ALA A 247 -26.62 3.99 -6.78
CA ALA A 247 -25.63 3.03 -6.27
C ALA A 247 -24.67 2.56 -7.39
N LYS A 248 -25.18 2.32 -8.60
CA LYS A 248 -24.36 2.01 -9.78
C LYS A 248 -23.39 3.13 -10.11
N ALA A 249 -23.88 4.37 -10.22
CA ALA A 249 -23.04 5.54 -10.52
C ALA A 249 -21.91 5.71 -9.48
N ARG A 250 -22.23 5.59 -8.19
CA ARG A 250 -21.21 5.64 -7.11
C ARG A 250 -20.19 4.52 -7.20
N HIS A 251 -20.64 3.31 -7.54
CA HIS A 251 -19.73 2.17 -7.69
C HIS A 251 -18.77 2.36 -8.87
N GLU A 252 -19.26 2.88 -10.01
CA GLU A 252 -18.43 3.22 -11.17
C GLU A 252 -17.41 4.31 -10.84
N GLU A 253 -17.82 5.37 -10.13
CA GLU A 253 -16.92 6.42 -9.64
C GLU A 253 -15.82 5.85 -8.72
N ALA A 254 -16.18 4.93 -7.82
CA ALA A 254 -15.22 4.27 -6.92
C ALA A 254 -14.20 3.41 -7.69
N ILE A 255 -14.62 2.68 -8.72
CA ILE A 255 -13.72 1.90 -9.60
C ILE A 255 -12.74 2.83 -10.32
N LEU A 256 -13.22 3.95 -10.87
CA LEU A 256 -12.38 4.94 -11.55
C LEU A 256 -11.38 5.59 -10.58
N ALA A 257 -11.82 5.93 -9.37
CA ALA A 257 -10.96 6.47 -8.32
C ALA A 257 -9.85 5.48 -7.94
N LEU A 258 -10.20 4.19 -7.85
CA LEU A 258 -9.25 3.14 -7.50
C LEU A 258 -8.19 2.93 -8.60
N GLY A 259 -8.59 3.01 -9.87
CA GLY A 259 -7.65 3.02 -11.01
C GLY A 259 -6.65 4.18 -10.91
N LYS A 260 -7.14 5.40 -10.67
CA LYS A 260 -6.29 6.59 -10.47
C LYS A 260 -5.35 6.46 -9.28
N ALA A 261 -5.81 5.83 -8.20
CA ALA A 261 -4.99 5.57 -7.01
C ALA A 261 -3.86 4.57 -7.32
N GLY A 262 -4.14 3.51 -8.08
CA GLY A 262 -3.14 2.55 -8.55
C GLY A 262 -2.06 3.22 -9.40
N GLU A 263 -2.45 4.09 -10.34
CA GLU A 263 -1.50 4.90 -11.10
C GLU A 263 -0.67 5.83 -10.21
N SER A 264 -1.27 6.40 -9.16
CA SER A 264 -0.58 7.27 -8.21
C SER A 264 0.54 6.54 -7.48
N ILE A 265 0.27 5.29 -7.04
CA ILE A 265 1.32 4.41 -6.48
C ILE A 265 2.44 4.18 -7.49
N GLY A 266 2.09 3.85 -8.74
CA GLY A 266 3.07 3.63 -9.81
C GLY A 266 3.95 4.86 -10.07
N ARG A 267 3.35 6.06 -10.12
CA ARG A 267 4.08 7.33 -10.27
C ARG A 267 4.98 7.64 -9.07
N ALA A 268 4.50 7.43 -7.85
CA ALA A 268 5.28 7.64 -6.63
C ALA A 268 6.46 6.65 -6.58
N GLY A 269 6.21 5.39 -6.92
CA GLY A 269 7.22 4.35 -7.05
C GLY A 269 8.29 4.68 -8.09
N GLY A 270 7.88 5.11 -9.29
CA GLY A 270 8.83 5.52 -10.34
C GLY A 270 9.69 6.73 -9.94
N LYS A 271 9.13 7.69 -9.21
CA LYS A 271 9.90 8.81 -8.63
C LYS A 271 10.93 8.33 -7.61
N LEU A 272 10.55 7.36 -6.77
CA LEU A 272 11.43 6.77 -5.77
C LEU A 272 12.58 5.98 -6.43
N GLU A 273 12.29 5.16 -7.44
CA GLU A 273 13.31 4.44 -8.21
C GLU A 273 14.27 5.40 -8.93
N ALA A 274 13.74 6.46 -9.55
CA ALA A 274 14.56 7.48 -10.20
C ALA A 274 15.48 8.21 -9.20
N ARG A 275 14.99 8.50 -7.99
CA ARG A 275 15.79 9.09 -6.91
C ARG A 275 16.90 8.16 -6.44
N ILE A 276 16.62 6.88 -6.27
CA ILE A 276 17.58 5.88 -5.79
C ILE A 276 18.49 5.36 -6.91
N GLY A 277 18.17 5.63 -8.18
CA GLY A 277 18.93 5.11 -9.31
C GLY A 277 18.94 3.58 -9.40
N ARG A 278 17.93 2.92 -8.82
CA ARG A 278 17.79 1.46 -8.82
C ARG A 278 16.32 1.08 -8.90
N LYS A 279 16.04 -0.03 -9.61
CA LYS A 279 14.73 -0.67 -9.57
C LYS A 279 14.44 -1.24 -8.19
N LEU A 280 13.23 -1.02 -7.72
CA LEU A 280 12.70 -1.54 -6.46
C LEU A 280 11.63 -2.60 -6.79
N PRO A 281 11.31 -3.50 -5.86
CA PRO A 281 10.26 -4.49 -6.08
C PRO A 281 8.87 -3.85 -5.94
N ILE A 282 8.59 -2.77 -6.66
CA ILE A 282 7.29 -2.09 -6.66
C ILE A 282 6.33 -2.92 -7.50
N GLN A 283 5.25 -3.37 -6.89
CA GLN A 283 4.18 -4.05 -7.60
C GLN A 283 3.26 -3.03 -8.27
N ALA A 284 2.82 -3.34 -9.48
CA ALA A 284 1.75 -2.61 -10.14
C ALA A 284 0.44 -3.07 -9.52
N TRP A 285 -0.31 -2.14 -8.93
CA TRP A 285 -1.59 -2.43 -8.29
C TRP A 285 -2.70 -1.97 -9.22
N SER A 286 -3.39 -2.94 -9.84
CA SER A 286 -4.55 -2.71 -10.70
C SER A 286 -5.62 -3.73 -10.37
N LEU A 287 -6.90 -3.36 -10.56
CA LEU A 287 -8.03 -4.26 -10.36
C LEU A 287 -8.21 -5.30 -11.48
N ASN A 288 -7.42 -5.25 -12.56
CA ASN A 288 -7.49 -6.26 -13.61
C ASN A 288 -6.49 -7.39 -13.33
N PRO A 289 -6.94 -8.66 -13.22
CA PRO A 289 -6.06 -9.81 -13.33
C PRO A 289 -5.40 -9.90 -14.72
#